data_AF-A0A1H9NDP1-F1
#
_entry.id   AF-A0A1H9NDP1-F1
#
_cell.length_a   1.000
_cell.length_b   1.000
_cell.length_c   1.000
_cell.angle_alpha   90.00
_cell.angle_beta   90.00
_cell.angle_gamma   90.00
#
_symmetry.space_group_name_H-M   'P 1'
#
loop_
_entity.id
_entity.type
_entity.pdbx_description
1 polymer ?
#
loop_
_entity_poly.entity_id
_entity_poly.type
_entity_poly.pdbx_seq_one_letter_code
_entity_poly.pdbx_strand_id
1 'polypeptide(L)' 'MTADAARDCAECVRLERDREAARRVGDWSRATDCAVLLRRHPEHGTKPARRP' A
#
# COMPACT_ATOMS: atom_id res chain seq x y z
N MET A 1 5.61 -12.58 -7.42
CA MET A 1 4.16 -12.47 -7.15
C MET A 1 3.93 -12.69 -5.66
N THR A 2 3.99 -11.64 -4.83
CA THR A 2 3.62 -11.71 -3.41
C THR A 2 2.65 -10.59 -3.09
N ALA A 3 1.41 -10.76 -3.55
CA ALA A 3 0.26 -9.97 -3.11
C ALA A 3 -0.15 -10.26 -1.64
N ASP A 4 0.50 -11.26 -1.03
CA ASP A 4 0.19 -11.78 0.30
C ASP A 4 0.64 -10.81 1.41
N ALA A 5 1.87 -10.30 1.35
CA ALA A 5 2.40 -9.39 2.36
C ALA A 5 1.70 -8.01 2.36
N ALA A 6 1.07 -7.62 1.24
CA ALA A 6 0.26 -6.40 1.15
C ALA A 6 -1.03 -6.46 1.98
N ARG A 7 -1.49 -7.67 2.32
CA ARG A 7 -2.67 -7.87 3.16
C ARG A 7 -2.36 -7.75 4.66
N ASP A 8 -1.09 -7.93 5.07
CA ASP A 8 -0.69 -7.94 6.47
C ASP A 8 -0.09 -6.61 6.97
N CYS A 9 0.20 -5.65 6.08
CA CYS A 9 0.67 -4.33 6.50
C CYS A 9 -0.50 -3.42 6.85
N ALA A 10 -0.60 -3.05 8.14
CA ALA A 10 -1.61 -2.12 8.64
C ALA A 10 -1.62 -0.78 7.89
N GLU A 11 -0.46 -0.32 7.42
CA GLU A 11 -0.35 0.92 6.64
C GLU A 11 -0.88 0.75 5.21
N CYS A 12 -0.63 -0.38 4.55
CA CYS A 12 -1.21 -0.68 3.25
C CYS A 12 -2.74 -0.75 3.32
N VAL A 13 -3.29 -1.39 4.35
CA VAL A 13 -4.74 -1.47 4.58
C VAL A 13 -5.35 -0.09 4.85
N ARG A 14 -4.66 0.75 5.62
CA ARG A 14 -5.09 2.14 5.86
C ARG A 14 -5.09 2.96 4.57
N LEU A 15 -4.01 2.91 3.79
CA LEU A 15 -3.90 3.65 2.53
C LEU A 15 -4.91 3.20 1.47
N GLU A 16 -5.22 1.90 1.39
CA GLU A 16 -6.31 1.38 0.55
C GLU A 16 -7.68 1.91 0.99
N ARG A 17 -7.97 1.90 2.29
CA ARG A 17 -9.21 2.47 2.83
C ARG A 17 -9.32 3.97 2.57
N ASP A 18 -8.24 4.71 2.79
CA ASP A 18 -8.18 6.16 2.55
C ASP A 18 -8.35 6.48 1.07
N ARG A 19 -7.75 5.68 0.18
CA ARG A 19 -7.94 5.78 -1.27
C ARG A 19 -9.39 5.54 -1.66
N GLU A 20 -10.05 4.54 -1.08
CA GLU A 20 -11.46 4.24 -1.37
C GLU A 20 -12.39 5.33 -0.82
N ALA A 21 -12.10 5.85 0.37
CA ALA A 21 -12.81 7.01 0.94
C ALA A 21 -12.65 8.26 0.06
N ALA A 22 -11.43 8.56 -0.37
CA ALA A 22 -11.12 9.67 -1.28
C ALA A 22 -11.88 9.54 -2.61
N ARG A 23 -11.97 8.32 -3.16
CA ARG A 23 -12.81 8.05 -4.35
C ARG A 23 -14.29 8.32 -4.11
N ARG A 24 -14.82 7.93 -2.95
CA ARG A 24 -16.24 8.16 -2.60
C ARG A 24 -16.58 9.64 -2.46
N VAL A 25 -15.65 10.45 -1.96
CA VAL A 25 -15.85 11.91 -1.84
C VAL A 25 -15.49 12.67 -3.11
N GLY A 26 -15.03 11.99 -4.17
CA GLY A 26 -14.63 12.60 -5.44
C GLY A 26 -13.24 13.27 -5.42
N ASP A 27 -12.44 12.99 -4.40
CA ASP A 27 -11.14 13.61 -4.14
C ASP A 27 -10.02 12.80 -4.82
N TRP A 28 -9.95 12.93 -6.14
CA TRP A 28 -9.05 12.15 -7.00
C TRP A 28 -7.56 12.44 -6.77
N SER A 29 -7.22 13.63 -6.29
CA SER A 29 -5.84 13.97 -5.90
C SER A 29 -5.39 13.06 -4.77
N ARG A 30 -6.17 13.04 -3.68
CA ARG A 30 -5.88 12.23 -2.50
C ARG A 30 -5.87 10.73 -2.81
N ALA A 31 -6.79 10.26 -3.65
CA ALA A 31 -6.78 8.87 -4.11
C ALA A 31 -5.50 8.51 -4.90
N THR A 32 -4.96 9.46 -5.67
CA THR A 32 -3.71 9.27 -6.41
C THR A 32 -2.51 9.30 -5.46
N ASP A 33 -2.47 10.23 -4.51
CA ASP A 33 -1.43 10.29 -3.47
C ASP A 33 -1.37 8.99 -2.66
N CYS A 34 -2.51 8.45 -2.22
CA CYS A 34 -2.56 7.16 -1.54
C CYS A 34 -2.03 6.00 -2.42
N ALA A 35 -2.33 6.01 -3.72
CA ALA A 35 -1.81 5.00 -4.66
C ALA A 35 -0.30 5.13 -4.88
N VAL A 36 0.23 6.37 -4.89
CA VAL A 36 1.67 6.63 -4.96
C VAL A 36 2.34 6.18 -3.67
N LEU A 37 1.78 6.48 -2.50
CA LEU A 37 2.27 6.03 -1.19
C LEU A 37 2.31 4.50 -1.11
N LEU A 38 1.27 3.81 -1.58
CA LEU A 38 1.26 2.34 -1.67
C LEU A 38 2.38 1.79 -2.57
N ARG A 39 2.68 2.47 -3.69
CA ARG A 39 3.77 2.09 -4.60
C ARG A 39 5.16 2.41 -4.06
N ARG A 40 5.28 3.49 -3.27
CA ARG A 40 6.53 3.94 -2.66
C ARG A 40 6.81 3.25 -1.33
N HIS A 41 5.80 2.63 -0.72
CA HIS A 41 5.93 1.89 0.52
C HIS A 41 7.00 0.81 0.33
N PRO A 42 8.16 0.96 0.97
CA PRO A 42 9.20 -0.04 0.86
C PRO A 42 8.70 -1.29 1.60
N GLU A 43 8.93 -2.46 1.00
CA GLU A 43 9.02 -3.74 1.71
C GLU A 43 7.75 -4.60 1.86
N HIS A 44 7.24 -5.06 0.72
CA HIS A 44 6.96 -6.51 0.55
C HIS A 44 8.09 -7.23 -0.20
N GLY A 45 9.26 -6.59 -0.21
CA GLY A 45 10.52 -7.21 -0.59
C GLY A 45 10.86 -8.27 0.45
N THR A 46 10.55 -9.52 0.14
CA THR A 46 11.45 -10.58 0.57
C THR A 46 12.83 -10.24 -0.01
N LYS A 47 13.70 -9.63 0.80
CA LYS A 47 15.01 -10.24 0.88
C LYS A 47 14.81 -11.35 1.91
N PRO A 48 14.90 -12.65 1.54
CA PRO A 48 15.16 -13.62 2.58
C PRO A 48 16.40 -13.09 3.28
N ALA A 49 16.28 -12.87 4.59
CA ALA A 49 17.43 -12.59 5.43
C ALA A 49 18.56 -13.51 4.96
N ARG A 50 19.71 -12.92 4.64
CA ARG A 50 20.95 -13.65 4.31
C ARG A 50 21.00 -14.92 5.18
N ARG A 51 20.89 -16.10 4.57
CA ARG A 51 21.33 -17.32 5.24
C ARG A 51 22.86 -17.37 5.16
N PRO A 52 23.55 -17.77 6.25
CA PRO A 52 24.99 -17.94 6.26
C PRO A 52 25.44 -19.02 5.27
#